data_AF-A0AAW0MFJ4-F1
#
_entry.id   AF-A0AAW0MFJ4-F1
#
_cell.length_a   1.000
_cell.length_b   1.000
_cell.length_c   1.000
_cell.angle_alpha   90.00
_cell.angle_beta   90.00
_cell.angle_gamma   90.00
#
_symmetry.space_group_name_H-M   'P 1'
#
loop_
_entity.id
_entity.type
_entity.pdbx_description
1 polymer ?
#
loop_
_entity_poly.entity_id
_entity_poly.type
_entity_poly.pdbx_seq_one_letter_code
_entity_poly.pdbx_strand_id
1 'polypeptide(L)'
;MASRALVQKKSQATRGWVYETVDHPKQQDPTSCGVFVCKLAELLLEEKELVYPVDEAGVSRMRLQIARTLLDNTEDLSEICSNCGFRCTGGTDDANIIDDGPEEDEWIACSRCNRWFHMECVGSPSS
;
A
#
# COMPACT_ATOMS: atom_id res chain seq x y z
N MET A 1 24.55 -33.87 33.11
CA MET A 1 23.24 -33.19 32.97
C MET A 1 23.50 -31.69 32.92
N ALA A 2 23.30 -31.03 31.78
CA ALA A 2 23.55 -29.60 31.64
C ALA A 2 22.23 -28.83 31.76
N SER A 3 22.15 -27.94 32.74
CA SER A 3 21.02 -27.02 32.95
C SER A 3 20.80 -26.14 31.73
N ARG A 4 19.55 -26.10 31.25
CA ARG A 4 19.09 -25.12 30.26
C ARG A 4 19.06 -23.74 30.92
N ALA A 5 19.99 -22.87 30.52
CA ALA A 5 19.93 -21.46 30.87
C ALA A 5 18.75 -20.80 30.13
N LEU A 6 17.81 -20.23 30.89
CA LEU A 6 16.79 -19.32 30.38
C LEU A 6 17.50 -18.02 29.97
N VAL A 7 17.59 -17.75 28.67
CA VAL A 7 18.10 -16.49 28.15
C VAL A 7 17.03 -15.42 28.37
N GLN A 8 17.15 -14.66 29.46
CA GLN A 8 16.46 -13.38 29.63
C GLN A 8 16.98 -12.41 28.57
N LYS A 9 16.14 -12.04 27.59
CA LYS A 9 16.42 -10.94 26.66
C LYS A 9 16.43 -9.63 27.45
N LYS A 10 17.60 -9.04 27.65
CA LYS A 10 17.75 -7.71 28.24
C LYS A 10 17.31 -6.65 27.23
N SER A 11 16.29 -5.87 27.57
CA SER A 11 15.96 -4.58 26.93
C SER A 11 17.06 -3.58 27.26
N GLN A 12 17.86 -3.17 26.28
CA GLN A 12 18.98 -2.24 26.50
C GLN A 12 18.53 -0.81 26.18
N ALA A 13 17.98 -0.11 27.17
CA ALA A 13 17.48 1.25 27.01
C ALA A 13 18.57 2.22 26.51
N THR A 14 18.33 2.90 25.39
CA THR A 14 19.09 4.09 24.99
C THR A 14 18.23 5.31 25.30
N ARG A 15 18.76 6.23 26.11
CA ARG A 15 18.15 7.55 26.42
C ARG A 15 16.66 7.52 26.79
N GLY A 16 16.26 6.73 27.79
CA GLY A 16 14.89 6.74 28.32
C GLY A 16 13.83 6.02 27.48
N TRP A 17 14.20 5.51 26.30
CA TRP A 17 13.34 4.63 25.51
C TRP A 17 13.48 3.19 25.99
N VAL A 18 12.34 2.56 26.28
CA VAL A 18 12.24 1.12 26.47
C VAL A 18 11.72 0.53 25.17
N TYR A 19 12.35 -0.54 24.72
CA TYR A 19 11.83 -1.34 23.62
C TYR A 19 11.57 -2.75 24.13
N GLU A 20 10.51 -3.34 23.60
CA GLU A 20 10.18 -4.74 23.83
C GLU A 20 9.84 -5.41 22.50
N THR A 21 10.01 -6.73 22.46
CA THR A 21 9.50 -7.52 21.34
C THR A 21 8.14 -8.04 21.73
N VAL A 22 7.11 -7.55 21.03
CA VAL A 22 5.74 -8.05 21.17
C VAL A 22 5.69 -9.50 20.67
N ASP A 23 5.03 -10.39 21.40
CA ASP A 23 4.84 -11.78 20.96
C ASP A 23 3.76 -11.86 19.88
N HIS A 24 4.06 -12.53 18.76
CA HIS A 24 3.16 -12.60 17.61
C HIS A 24 3.51 -13.79 16.68
N PRO A 25 2.54 -14.27 15.87
CA PRO A 25 2.78 -15.29 14.87
C PRO A 25 3.90 -14.90 13.89
N LYS A 26 4.85 -15.81 13.71
CA LYS A 26 6.04 -15.59 12.88
C LYS A 26 5.78 -16.03 11.44
N GLN A 27 6.22 -15.20 10.51
CA GLN A 27 6.28 -15.50 9.09
C GLN A 27 7.08 -16.77 8.80
N GLN A 28 6.58 -17.60 7.87
CA GLN A 28 7.19 -18.87 7.47
C GLN A 28 7.75 -18.87 6.04
N ASP A 29 7.43 -17.85 5.24
CA ASP A 29 7.85 -17.70 3.84
C ASP A 29 8.71 -16.44 3.64
N PRO A 30 9.37 -16.20 2.49
CA PRO A 30 10.20 -15.02 2.28
C PRO A 30 9.45 -13.78 1.73
N THR A 31 8.15 -13.87 1.44
CA THR A 31 7.42 -12.87 0.61
C THR A 31 6.23 -12.21 1.28
N SER A 32 5.87 -12.61 2.50
CA SER A 32 4.62 -12.18 3.15
C SER A 32 4.81 -11.17 4.28
N CYS A 33 6.01 -10.61 4.44
CA CYS A 33 6.31 -9.63 5.49
C CYS A 33 5.38 -8.42 5.46
N GLY A 34 5.10 -7.86 4.29
CA GLY A 34 4.17 -6.74 4.16
C GLY A 34 2.76 -7.08 4.66
N VAL A 35 2.27 -8.29 4.37
CA VAL A 35 0.94 -8.75 4.82
C VAL A 35 0.89 -8.85 6.34
N PHE A 36 1.93 -9.43 6.95
CA PHE A 36 1.99 -9.57 8.41
C PHE A 36 2.20 -8.23 9.12
N VAL A 37 2.98 -7.31 8.56
CA VAL A 37 3.14 -5.95 9.10
C VAL A 37 1.80 -5.22 9.08
N CYS A 38 1.04 -5.26 7.98
CA CYS A 38 -0.30 -4.68 7.91
C CYS A 38 -1.24 -5.30 8.94
N LYS A 39 -1.24 -6.64 9.05
CA LYS A 39 -2.14 -7.33 10.00
C LYS A 39 -1.78 -7.06 11.46
N LEU A 40 -0.49 -7.01 11.77
CA LEU A 40 0.00 -6.67 13.10
C LEU A 40 -0.39 -5.23 13.47
N ALA A 41 -0.20 -4.28 12.55
CA ALA A 41 -0.59 -2.89 12.77
C ALA A 41 -2.10 -2.74 12.97
N GLU A 42 -2.93 -3.41 12.15
CA GLU A 42 -4.39 -3.44 12.30
C GLU A 42 -4.78 -3.91 13.71
N LEU A 43 -4.30 -5.08 14.14
CA LEU A 43 -4.67 -5.66 15.43
C LEU A 43 -4.16 -4.84 16.63
N LEU A 44 -2.96 -4.23 16.52
CA LEU A 44 -2.43 -3.35 17.56
C LEU A 44 -3.27 -2.06 17.71
N LEU A 45 -3.64 -1.43 16.59
CA LEU A 45 -4.46 -0.21 16.59
C LEU A 45 -5.89 -0.48 17.06
N GLU A 46 -6.41 -1.67 16.82
CA GLU A 46 -7.72 -2.11 17.29
C GLU A 46 -7.70 -2.69 18.72
N GLU A 47 -6.53 -2.72 19.37
CA GLU A 47 -6.33 -3.33 20.69
C GLU A 47 -6.82 -4.80 20.78
N LYS A 48 -6.65 -5.56 19.69
CA LYS A 48 -7.03 -6.97 19.60
C LYS A 48 -5.84 -7.90 19.86
N GLU A 49 -6.16 -9.15 20.21
CA GLU A 49 -5.16 -10.20 20.36
C GLU A 49 -4.42 -10.43 19.03
N LEU A 50 -3.10 -10.61 19.10
CA LEU A 50 -2.22 -10.76 17.93
C LEU A 50 -2.25 -12.19 17.39
N VAL A 51 -3.43 -12.67 17.01
CA VAL A 51 -3.65 -14.01 16.48
C VAL A 51 -4.08 -13.91 15.02
N TYR A 52 -3.27 -14.47 14.12
CA TYR A 52 -3.56 -14.51 12.68
C TYR A 52 -2.87 -15.71 12.03
N PRO A 53 -3.43 -16.23 10.92
CA PRO A 53 -2.89 -17.40 10.26
C PRO A 53 -1.58 -17.09 9.53
N VAL A 54 -0.62 -18.01 9.59
CA VAL A 54 0.70 -17.89 8.92
C VAL A 54 0.90 -18.92 7.82
N ASP A 55 -0.14 -19.70 7.50
CA ASP A 55 -0.16 -20.63 6.39
C ASP A 55 -0.50 -19.92 5.07
N GLU A 56 -0.18 -20.55 3.94
CA GLU A 56 -0.38 -19.99 2.61
C GLU A 56 -1.83 -19.58 2.33
N ALA A 57 -2.79 -20.39 2.78
CA ALA A 57 -4.21 -20.10 2.64
C ALA A 57 -4.62 -18.87 3.48
N GLY A 58 -4.11 -18.74 4.71
CA GLY A 58 -4.30 -17.57 5.56
C GLY A 58 -3.72 -16.31 4.96
N VAL A 59 -2.48 -16.37 4.48
CA VAL A 59 -1.82 -15.25 3.78
C VAL A 59 -2.62 -14.83 2.56
N SER A 60 -3.10 -15.77 1.75
CA SER A 60 -3.90 -15.48 0.55
C SER A 60 -5.20 -14.75 0.89
N ARG A 61 -5.88 -15.17 1.97
CA ARG A 61 -7.09 -14.47 2.47
C ARG A 61 -6.77 -13.06 2.95
N MET A 62 -5.67 -12.88 3.70
CA MET A 62 -5.26 -11.56 4.18
C MET A 62 -4.88 -10.63 3.02
N ARG A 63 -4.17 -11.13 2.00
CA ARG A 63 -3.86 -10.35 0.78
C ARG A 63 -5.13 -9.88 0.08
N LEU A 64 -6.12 -10.76 -0.06
CA LEU A 64 -7.41 -10.42 -0.65
C LEU A 64 -8.16 -9.38 0.19
N GLN A 65 -8.17 -9.54 1.51
CA GLN A 65 -8.78 -8.57 2.42
C GLN A 65 -8.12 -7.19 2.28
N ILE A 66 -6.78 -7.12 2.34
CA ILE A 66 -6.01 -5.88 2.16
C ILE A 66 -6.35 -5.24 0.81
N ALA A 67 -6.34 -6.02 -0.27
CA ALA A 67 -6.65 -5.51 -1.61
C ALA A 67 -8.07 -4.94 -1.69
N ARG A 68 -9.06 -5.62 -1.11
CA ARG A 68 -10.45 -5.12 -1.05
C ARG A 68 -10.54 -3.84 -0.24
N THR A 69 -9.96 -3.82 0.97
CA THR A 69 -9.95 -2.62 1.81
C THR A 69 -9.33 -1.43 1.08
N LEU A 70 -8.21 -1.63 0.37
CA LEU A 70 -7.58 -0.56 -0.41
C LEU A 70 -8.50 -0.08 -1.55
N LEU A 71 -9.12 -0.99 -2.29
CA LEU A 71 -10.03 -0.62 -3.38
C LEU A 71 -11.29 0.10 -2.87
N ASP A 72 -11.88 -0.38 -1.77
CA ASP A 72 -13.10 0.18 -1.18
C ASP A 72 -12.88 1.57 -0.56
N ASN A 73 -11.63 1.90 -0.21
CA ASN A 73 -11.23 3.18 0.38
C ASN A 73 -10.35 4.02 -0.57
N THR A 74 -10.21 3.61 -1.83
CA THR A 74 -9.53 4.41 -2.85
C THR A 74 -10.40 5.62 -3.23
N GLU A 75 -9.77 6.78 -3.40
CA GLU A 75 -10.43 7.98 -3.93
C GLU A 75 -10.99 7.75 -5.34
N ASP A 76 -11.89 8.62 -5.80
CA ASP A 76 -12.35 8.53 -7.18
C ASP A 76 -11.18 8.81 -8.14
N LEU A 77 -10.77 7.77 -8.87
CA LEU A 77 -9.69 7.83 -9.85
C LEU A 77 -10.19 8.16 -11.26
N SER A 78 -11.47 8.54 -11.43
CA SER A 78 -12.05 8.84 -12.75
C SER A 78 -11.32 9.95 -13.50
N GLU A 79 -10.67 10.87 -12.76
CA GLU A 79 -9.98 12.04 -13.31
C GLU A 79 -8.45 11.83 -13.41
N ILE A 80 -7.96 10.61 -13.23
CA ILE A 80 -6.53 10.30 -13.24
C ILE A 80 -6.22 9.31 -14.37
N CYS A 81 -5.16 9.61 -15.14
CA CYS A 81 -4.67 8.72 -16.18
C CYS A 81 -4.14 7.42 -15.56
N SER A 82 -4.71 6.30 -15.98
CA SER A 82 -4.36 4.97 -15.47
C SER A 82 -2.97 4.45 -15.88
N ASN A 83 -2.21 5.22 -16.69
CA ASN A 83 -0.83 4.92 -17.05
C ASN A 83 0.17 5.77 -16.26
N CYS A 84 0.02 7.11 -16.27
CA CYS A 84 0.99 8.00 -15.61
C CYS A 84 0.60 8.38 -14.17
N GLY A 85 -0.66 8.21 -13.77
CA GLY A 85 -1.13 8.56 -12.43
C GLY A 85 -1.36 10.06 -12.22
N PHE A 86 -1.30 10.88 -13.26
CA PHE A 86 -1.57 12.32 -13.21
C PHE A 86 -2.93 12.67 -13.81
N ARG A 87 -3.49 13.78 -13.32
CA ARG A 87 -4.60 14.50 -13.97
C ARG A 87 -4.06 15.18 -15.23
N CYS A 88 -4.95 15.70 -16.06
CA CYS A 88 -4.60 16.60 -17.17
C CYS A 88 -3.60 17.66 -16.72
N THR A 89 -2.53 17.83 -17.50
CA THR A 89 -1.49 18.82 -17.27
C THR A 89 -1.60 19.90 -18.33
N GLY A 90 -2.54 20.83 -18.16
CA GLY A 90 -2.37 22.18 -18.71
C GLY A 90 -1.36 23.00 -17.89
N GLY A 91 -0.29 22.39 -17.39
CA GLY A 91 0.62 23.07 -16.48
C GLY A 91 1.60 22.13 -15.80
N THR A 92 2.87 22.45 -15.97
CA THR A 92 3.98 22.06 -15.11
C THR A 92 3.57 22.04 -13.63
N ASP A 93 4.18 21.14 -12.88
CA ASP A 93 4.23 20.97 -11.43
C ASP A 93 4.51 22.25 -10.60
N ASP A 94 4.67 23.40 -11.23
CA ASP A 94 4.64 24.73 -10.63
C ASP A 94 3.20 25.27 -10.53
N ALA A 95 2.64 25.22 -9.32
CA ALA A 95 1.31 25.75 -8.94
C ALA A 95 1.11 27.28 -9.12
N ASN A 96 1.90 27.94 -9.97
CA ASN A 96 1.90 29.38 -10.21
C ASN A 96 1.89 29.79 -11.69
N ILE A 97 1.79 28.86 -12.63
CA ILE A 97 1.50 29.20 -14.03
C ILE A 97 -0.02 29.15 -14.22
N ILE A 98 -0.63 30.33 -14.30
CA ILE A 98 -1.95 30.49 -14.92
C ILE A 98 -1.69 30.39 -16.41
N ASP A 99 -1.88 29.21 -16.98
CA ASP A 99 -1.87 29.05 -18.43
C ASP A 99 -3.25 29.41 -18.98
N ASP A 100 -3.24 30.30 -19.97
CA ASP A 100 -4.38 31.12 -20.41
C ASP A 100 -4.97 30.52 -21.71
N GLY A 101 -5.24 29.21 -21.73
CA GLY A 101 -5.84 28.53 -22.89
C GLY A 101 -6.17 27.04 -22.68
N PRO A 102 -7.20 26.49 -23.37
CA PRO A 102 -7.59 25.10 -23.22
C PRO A 102 -6.76 24.24 -24.17
N GLU A 103 -5.62 23.70 -23.73
CA GLU A 103 -5.19 22.43 -24.30
C GLU A 103 -6.11 21.36 -23.73
N GLU A 104 -7.16 21.04 -24.49
CA GLU A 104 -8.04 19.92 -24.23
C GLU A 104 -7.20 18.64 -24.32
N ASP A 105 -6.60 18.23 -23.20
CA ASP A 105 -5.93 16.94 -23.10
C ASP A 105 -6.91 15.85 -23.56
N GLU A 106 -6.63 15.21 -24.70
CA GLU A 106 -7.52 14.19 -25.24
C GLU A 106 -7.40 12.89 -24.42
N TRP A 107 -8.56 12.36 -24.02
CA TRP A 107 -8.64 11.11 -23.26
C TRP A 107 -9.23 9.99 -24.07
N ILE A 108 -8.73 8.79 -23.79
CA ILE A 108 -9.27 7.55 -24.31
C ILE A 108 -9.61 6.59 -23.17
N ALA A 109 -10.83 6.04 -23.22
CA ALA A 109 -11.26 5.00 -22.30
C ALA A 109 -11.04 3.62 -22.91
N CYS A 110 -10.48 2.70 -22.12
CA CYS A 110 -10.44 1.29 -22.52
C CYS A 110 -11.84 0.68 -22.41
N SER A 111 -12.43 0.25 -23.52
CA SER A 111 -13.78 -0.35 -23.54
C SER A 111 -13.93 -1.66 -22.76
N ARG A 112 -12.82 -2.29 -22.34
CA ARG A 112 -12.84 -3.53 -21.55
C ARG A 112 -12.82 -3.31 -20.05
N CYS A 113 -12.02 -2.35 -19.56
CA CYS A 113 -11.85 -2.10 -18.13
C CYS A 113 -12.36 -0.72 -17.68
N ASN A 114 -12.89 0.08 -18.61
CA ASN A 114 -13.39 1.45 -18.41
C ASN A 114 -12.39 2.39 -17.72
N ARG A 115 -11.09 2.07 -17.79
CA ARG A 115 -10.02 2.94 -17.31
C ARG A 115 -9.74 4.02 -18.35
N TRP A 116 -9.46 5.21 -17.85
CA TRP A 116 -9.17 6.39 -18.65
C TRP A 116 -7.67 6.64 -18.73
N PHE A 117 -7.21 7.05 -19.90
CA PHE A 117 -5.81 7.31 -20.20
C PHE A 117 -5.69 8.61 -21.02
N HIS A 118 -4.62 9.38 -20.80
CA HIS A 118 -4.19 10.37 -21.78
C HIS A 118 -3.85 9.65 -23.08
N MET A 119 -4.28 10.18 -24.22
CA MET A 119 -4.01 9.55 -25.52
C MET A 119 -2.50 9.42 -25.80
N GLU A 120 -1.70 10.41 -25.38
CA GLU A 120 -0.23 10.37 -25.44
C GLU A 120 0.38 9.21 -24.63
N CYS A 121 -0.17 8.94 -23.44
CA CYS A 121 0.32 7.88 -22.54
C CYS A 121 0.19 6.48 -23.14
N VAL A 122 -0.65 6.31 -24.16
CA VAL A 122 -0.87 5.03 -24.85
C VAL A 122 -0.35 5.06 -26.29
N GLY A 123 0.51 6.03 -26.63
CA GLY A 123 1.15 6.12 -27.94
C GLY A 123 0.22 6.58 -29.06
N SER A 124 -0.84 7.30 -28.72
CA SER A 124 -1.77 7.92 -29.66
C SER A 124 -1.77 9.45 -29.48
N PRO A 125 -0.66 10.15 -29.74
CA PRO A 125 -0.62 11.60 -29.55
C PRO A 125 -1.71 12.30 -30.37
N SER A 126 -2.30 13.36 -29.81
CA SER A 126 -3.18 14.27 -30.54
C SER A 126 -2.41 14.89 -31.72
N SER A 127 -3.10 15.04 -32.85
CA SER A 127 -2.52 15.46 -34.15
C SER A 127 -2.28 16.96 -34.25
#